data_AF-A0A6S6G3I0-F1
#
_entry.id   AF-A0A6S6G3I0-F1
#
_cell.length_a   1.000
_cell.length_b   1.000
_cell.length_c   1.000
_cell.angle_alpha   90.00
_cell.angle_beta   90.00
_cell.angle_gamma   90.00
#
_symmetry.space_group_name_H-M   'P 1'
#
loop_
_entity.id
_entity.type
_entity.pdbx_description
1 polymer ?
#
loop_
_entity_poly.entity_id
_entity_poly.type
_entity_poly.pdbx_seq_one_letter_code
_entity_poly.pdbx_strand_id
1 'polypeptide(L)' 'MLGAAWANVRPMPNRKNVPACSRFLYRYRNLVERFFSKLKLFRAIVTRYENHAEYDLALIKLASAKIWMRFMSR' A
#
# COMPACT_ATOMS: atom_id res chain seq x y z
N MET A 1 3.01 -5.73 26.28
CA MET A 1 2.73 -4.28 26.14
C MET A 1 1.91 -4.06 24.88
N LEU A 2 0.61 -3.80 25.02
CA LEU A 2 -0.27 -3.48 23.89
C LEU A 2 -0.02 -2.02 23.49
N GLY A 3 0.85 -1.80 22.52
CA GLY A 3 1.08 -0.46 21.97
C GLY A 3 -0.14 0.00 21.21
N ALA A 4 -0.85 1.01 21.72
CA ALA A 4 -1.91 1.67 20.97
C ALA A 4 -1.31 2.30 19.69
N ALA A 5 -1.87 1.96 18.53
CA ALA A 5 -1.47 2.56 17.27
C ALA A 5 -2.21 3.89 17.09
N TRP A 6 -1.46 4.97 16.86
CA TRP A 6 -2.02 6.30 16.60
C TRP A 6 -2.23 6.51 15.09
N ALA A 7 -3.41 6.98 14.71
CA ALA A 7 -3.74 7.25 13.32
C ALA A 7 -3.01 8.50 12.80
N ASN A 8 -2.09 8.31 11.85
CA ASN A 8 -1.35 9.40 11.22
C ASN A 8 -2.01 9.82 9.89
N VAL A 9 -3.15 10.51 9.98
CA VAL A 9 -3.96 10.93 8.81
C VAL A 9 -3.89 12.44 8.66
N ARG A 10 -3.79 12.92 7.41
CA ARG A 10 -3.78 14.36 7.13
C ARG A 10 -5.03 15.02 7.71
N PRO A 11 -4.90 16.17 8.41
CA PRO A 11 -6.05 16.92 8.88
C PRO A 11 -6.90 17.38 7.69
N MET A 12 -8.22 17.15 7.76
CA MET A 12 -9.17 17.67 6.79
C MET A 12 -9.84 18.93 7.36
N PRO A 13 -10.05 19.99 6.55
CA PRO A 13 -10.55 21.28 7.05
C PRO A 13 -11.85 21.17 7.84
N ASN A 14 -12.78 20.31 7.42
CA ASN A 14 -14.11 20.17 8.02
C ASN A 14 -14.17 19.13 9.17
N ARG A 15 -13.03 18.63 9.65
CA ARG A 15 -13.00 17.57 10.66
C ARG A 15 -12.98 18.18 12.07
N LYS A 16 -14.04 17.94 12.86
CA LYS A 16 -14.19 18.43 14.24
C LYS A 16 -13.12 17.93 15.22
N ASN A 17 -12.70 16.67 15.08
CA ASN A 17 -11.62 16.08 15.87
C ASN A 17 -10.40 15.85 14.97
N VAL A 18 -9.42 16.74 15.05
CA VAL A 18 -8.23 16.71 14.20
C VAL A 18 -7.19 15.77 14.83
N PRO A 19 -6.84 14.63 14.17
CA PRO A 19 -5.82 13.73 14.69
C PRO A 19 -4.44 14.36 14.60
N ALA A 20 -3.57 14.03 15.55
CA ALA A 20 -2.16 14.39 15.49
C ALA A 20 -1.50 13.73 14.26
N CYS A 21 -0.94 14.54 13.36
CA CYS A 21 -0.31 14.07 12.13
C CYS A 21 1.18 14.46 12.10
N SER A 22 2.06 13.48 12.23
CA SER A 22 3.49 13.65 12.00
C SER A 22 3.79 13.61 10.50
N ARG A 23 4.29 14.73 9.99
CA ARG A 23 4.69 14.87 8.57
C ARG A 23 5.79 13.88 8.17
N PHE A 24 6.70 13.57 9.09
CA PHE A 24 7.76 12.59 8.89
C PHE A 24 7.18 11.19 8.66
N LEU A 25 6.32 10.72 9.56
CA LEU A 25 5.64 9.43 9.41
C LEU A 25 4.72 9.41 8.19
N TYR A 26 4.09 10.54 7.86
CA TYR A 26 3.17 10.64 6.73
C TYR A 26 3.89 10.50 5.38
N ARG A 27 5.20 10.80 5.31
CA ARG A 27 6.00 10.65 4.09
C ARG A 27 6.11 9.18 3.64
N TYR A 28 6.15 8.23 4.56
CA TYR A 28 6.25 6.81 4.25
C TYR A 28 5.02 6.27 3.50
N ARG A 29 3.86 6.93 3.63
CA ARG A 29 2.65 6.61 2.83
C ARG A 29 2.94 6.64 1.33
N ASN A 30 3.74 7.58 0.84
CA ASN A 30 4.06 7.70 -0.58
C ASN A 30 4.78 6.46 -1.12
N LEU A 31 5.60 5.78 -0.30
CA LEU A 31 6.26 4.54 -0.70
C LEU A 31 5.23 3.42 -0.94
N VAL A 32 4.28 3.30 -0.01
CA VAL A 32 3.18 2.33 -0.09
C VAL A 32 2.27 2.62 -1.29
N GLU A 33 1.92 3.90 -1.51
CA GLU A 33 1.10 4.29 -2.66
C GLU A 33 1.80 4.00 -3.99
N ARG A 34 3.08 4.33 -4.11
CA ARG A 34 3.85 4.03 -5.32
C ARG A 34 3.96 2.53 -5.58
N PHE A 35 4.04 1.72 -4.53
CA PHE A 35 4.00 0.27 -4.65
C PHE A 35 2.67 -0.19 -5.24
N PHE A 36 1.54 0.24 -4.66
CA PHE A 36 0.22 -0.12 -5.19
C PHE A 36 -0.05 0.42 -6.60
N SER A 37 0.45 1.60 -6.95
CA SER A 37 0.36 2.11 -8.33
C SER A 37 1.09 1.21 -9.33
N LYS A 38 2.25 0.63 -8.96
CA LYS A 38 2.93 -0.36 -9.80
C LYS A 38 2.17 -1.68 -9.86
N LEU A 39 1.56 -2.09 -8.74
CA LEU A 39 0.76 -3.30 -8.65
C LEU A 39 -0.49 -3.21 -9.55
N LYS A 40 -1.10 -2.03 -9.66
CA LYS A 40 -2.22 -1.76 -10.57
C LYS A 40 -1.86 -1.81 -12.07
N LEU A 41 -0.58 -1.81 -12.44
CA LEU A 41 -0.18 -1.99 -13.84
C LEU A 41 -0.44 -3.43 -14.32
N PHE A 42 -0.48 -4.39 -13.40
CA PHE A 42 -0.75 -5.79 -13.72
C PHE A 42 -2.25 -5.99 -13.89
N ARG A 43 -2.71 -5.96 -15.15
CA ARG A 43 -4.14 -6.05 -15.51
C ARG A 43 -4.83 -7.26 -14.88
N ALA A 44 -4.18 -8.42 -14.86
CA ALA A 44 -4.71 -9.66 -14.27
C ALA A 44 -5.06 -9.51 -12.77
N ILE A 45 -4.29 -8.73 -12.01
CA ILE A 45 -4.57 -8.45 -10.59
C ILE A 45 -5.74 -7.47 -10.45
N VAL A 46 -5.76 -6.42 -11.29
CA VAL A 46 -6.82 -5.39 -11.23
C VAL A 46 -8.18 -5.97 -11.59
N THR A 47 -8.23 -6.82 -12.61
CA THR A 47 -9.47 -7.46 -13.06
C THR A 47 -9.87 -8.64 -12.20
N ARG A 48 -9.02 -9.09 -11.25
CA ARG A 48 -9.19 -10.35 -10.51
C ARG A 48 -9.54 -11.48 -11.45
N TYR A 49 -8.63 -11.74 -12.40
CA TYR A 49 -8.89 -12.74 -13.42
C TYR A 49 -9.00 -14.15 -12.83
N GLU A 50 -8.29 -14.41 -11.74
CA GLU A 50 -8.33 -15.70 -11.07
C GLU A 50 -9.58 -15.80 -10.19
N ASN A 51 -10.44 -16.77 -10.47
CA ASN A 51 -11.66 -16.99 -9.69
C ASN A 51 -11.39 -17.51 -8.27
N HIS A 52 -10.18 -18.02 -8.00
CA HIS A 52 -9.82 -18.57 -6.69
C HIS A 52 -8.88 -17.62 -5.96
N ALA A 53 -9.19 -17.37 -4.68
CA ALA A 53 -8.44 -16.47 -3.83
C ALA A 53 -6.95 -16.87 -3.69
N GLU A 54 -6.64 -18.16 -3.78
CA GLU A 54 -5.28 -18.68 -3.69
C GLU A 54 -4.42 -18.26 -4.89
N TYR A 55 -4.97 -18.39 -6.10
CA TYR A 55 -4.29 -18.00 -7.34
C TYR A 55 -4.17 -16.47 -7.44
N ASP A 56 -5.22 -15.73 -7.06
CA ASP A 56 -5.19 -14.27 -6.96
C ASP A 56 -4.08 -13.79 -6.00
N LEU A 57 -3.95 -14.43 -4.83
CA LEU A 57 -2.90 -14.14 -3.86
C LEU A 57 -1.51 -14.52 -4.37
N ALA A 58 -1.38 -15.66 -5.05
CA ALA A 58 -0.12 -16.08 -5.66
C ALA A 58 0.35 -15.06 -6.72
N LEU A 59 -0.57 -14.56 -7.55
CA LEU A 59 -0.29 -13.54 -8.55
C LEU A 59 0.18 -12.22 -7.91
N ILE A 60 -0.47 -11.79 -6.83
CA ILE A 60 -0.05 -10.61 -6.05
C ILE A 60 1.35 -10.81 -5.47
N LYS A 61 1.66 -11.99 -4.91
CA LYS A 61 2.98 -12.32 -4.37
C LYS A 61 4.06 -12.29 -5.47
N LEU A 62 3.78 -12.88 -6.63
CA LEU A 62 4.69 -12.87 -7.78
C LEU A 62 4.94 -11.45 -8.31
N ALA A 63 3.90 -10.64 -8.48
CA ALA A 63 4.04 -9.26 -8.91
C ALA A 63 4.84 -8.43 -7.89
N SER A 64 4.62 -8.66 -6.60
CA SER A 64 5.38 -8.01 -5.52
C SER A 64 6.86 -8.38 -5.59
N ALA A 65 7.19 -9.66 -5.75
CA ALA A 65 8.57 -10.11 -5.92
C ALA A 65 9.23 -9.49 -7.15
N LYS A 66 8.52 -9.39 -8.28
CA LYS A 66 9.01 -8.73 -9.51
C LYS A 66 9.31 -7.25 -9.30
N ILE A 67 8.44 -6.53 -8.59
CA ILE A 67 8.67 -5.10 -8.25
C ILE A 67 9.89 -4.96 -7.35
N TRP A 68 10.06 -5.87 -6.39
CA TRP A 68 11.18 -5.90 -5.46
C TRP A 68 12.52 -6.16 -6.17
N MET A 69 12.60 -7.20 -7.01
CA MET A 69 13.80 -7.50 -7.80
C MET A 69 14.21 -6.31 -8.68
N ARG A 70 13.24 -5.62 -9.31
CA ARG A 70 13.53 -4.41 -10.10
C ARG A 70 14.02 -3.24 -9.27
N PHE A 71 13.64 -3.15 -7.99
CA PHE A 71 14.15 -2.14 -7.08
C PHE A 71 15.59 -2.44 -6.66
N MET A 72 15.92 -3.69 -6.39
CA MET A 72 17.29 -4.12 -6.01
C MET A 72 18.28 -4.13 -7.18
N SER A 73 17.81 -4.36 -8.39
CA SER A 73 18.66 -4.36 -9.60
C SER A 73 19.04 -2.95 -10.08
N ARG A 74 18.52 -1.89 -9.45
CA ARG A 74 18.88 -0.50 -9.72
C ARG A 74 19.95 -0.03 -8.75
#